data_AF-Q06BX4-F1
#
_entry.id   AF-Q06BX4-F1
#
_cell.length_a   1.000
_cell.length_b   1.000
_cell.length_c   1.000
_cell.angle_alpha   90.00
_cell.angle_beta   90.00
_cell.angle_gamma   90.00
#
_symmetry.space_group_name_H-M   'P 1'
#
loop_
_entity.id
_entity.type
_entity.pdbx_description
1 polymer ?
#
loop_
_entity_poly.entity_id
_entity_poly.type
_entity_poly.pdbx_seq_one_letter_code
_entity_poly.pdbx_strand_id
1 'polypeptide(L)'
;PVYGFQWRHFGAKYKDCQTDYSNQGADQVKGIIQSLKNNPDSRRIILSARNPIDFKQMSLPPCHVMSQFFVANGKLIRMTYQRSCDFGLGIPF
;
A
#
# COMPACT_ATOMS: atom_id res chain seq x y z
N PRO A 1 10.76 0.87 7.76
CA PRO A 1 9.30 0.92 7.46
C PRO A 1 8.94 0.62 5.99
N VAL A 2 8.97 -0.65 5.58
CA VAL A 2 8.65 -1.11 4.20
C VAL A 2 7.13 -1.33 4.01
N TYR A 3 6.71 -2.19 3.07
CA TYR A 3 5.32 -2.44 2.65
C TYR A 3 4.27 -2.45 3.78
N GLY A 4 4.29 -3.46 4.65
CA GLY A 4 3.25 -3.64 5.67
C GLY A 4 3.13 -2.45 6.61
N PHE A 5 4.25 -1.83 6.97
CA PHE A 5 4.24 -0.61 7.79
C PHE A 5 3.54 0.53 7.06
N GLN A 6 3.89 0.79 5.80
CA GLN A 6 3.25 1.86 5.03
C GLN A 6 1.76 1.58 4.82
N TRP A 7 1.33 0.32 4.67
CA TRP A 7 -0.07 -0.01 4.47
C TRP A 7 -0.96 0.18 5.69
N ARG A 8 -0.41 -0.04 6.90
CA ARG A 8 -1.18 0.01 8.15
C ARG A 8 -0.91 1.26 8.99
N HIS A 9 0.23 1.90 8.78
CA HIS A 9 0.77 2.98 9.60
C HIS A 9 1.42 4.08 8.74
N PHE A 10 0.84 4.40 7.57
CA PHE A 10 1.44 5.38 6.65
C PHE A 10 1.68 6.72 7.35
N GLY A 11 2.91 7.24 7.26
CA GLY A 11 3.31 8.51 7.90
C GLY A 11 3.59 8.42 9.40
N ALA A 12 3.44 7.27 10.05
CA ALA A 12 3.90 7.07 11.42
C ALA A 12 5.44 7.09 11.51
N LYS A 13 5.99 7.61 12.61
CA LYS A 13 7.44 7.64 12.83
C LYS A 13 7.93 6.24 13.18
N TYR A 14 8.70 5.63 12.28
CA TYR A 14 9.32 4.34 12.51
C TYR A 14 10.41 4.41 13.60
N LYS A 15 10.46 3.38 14.44
CA LYS A 15 11.47 3.16 15.49
C LYS A 15 12.23 1.86 15.24
N ASP A 16 11.56 0.72 15.40
CA ASP A 16 12.10 -0.62 15.16
C ASP A 16 10.99 -1.60 14.73
N CYS A 17 11.33 -2.89 14.59
CA CYS A 17 10.38 -3.94 14.20
C CYS A 17 9.58 -4.55 15.35
N GLN A 18 9.87 -4.20 16.60
CA GLN A 18 9.22 -4.76 17.79
C GLN A 18 8.24 -3.77 18.45
N THR A 19 8.32 -2.50 18.09
CA THR A 19 7.44 -1.43 18.57
C THR A 19 6.00 -1.69 18.13
N ASP A 20 5.06 -1.53 19.05
CA ASP A 20 3.64 -1.46 18.72
C ASP A 20 3.30 -0.11 18.09
N TYR A 21 2.82 -0.16 16.85
CA TYR A 21 2.38 1.01 16.08
C TYR A 21 0.86 1.16 16.04
N SER A 22 0.12 0.42 16.87
CA SER A 22 -1.34 0.48 16.95
C SER A 22 -1.83 1.93 17.06
N ASN A 23 -2.83 2.26 16.24
CA ASN A 23 -3.42 3.60 16.13
C ASN A 23 -2.46 4.73 15.69
N GLN A 24 -1.29 4.41 15.16
CA GLN A 24 -0.36 5.39 14.60
C GLN A 24 -0.43 5.40 13.07
N GLY A 25 -0.36 6.59 12.48
CA GLY A 25 -0.40 6.79 11.03
C GLY A 25 -1.77 6.51 10.41
N ALA A 26 -1.81 6.45 9.09
CA ALA A 26 -3.02 6.12 8.35
C ALA A 26 -3.07 4.61 7.99
N ASP A 27 -4.13 3.93 8.42
CA ASP A 27 -4.43 2.55 8.01
C ASP A 27 -5.14 2.55 6.64
N GLN A 28 -4.33 2.49 5.58
CA GLN A 28 -4.82 2.50 4.20
C GLN A 28 -5.68 1.27 3.89
N VAL A 29 -5.32 0.10 4.44
CA VAL A 29 -6.07 -1.15 4.22
C VAL A 29 -7.48 -1.04 4.79
N LYS A 30 -7.61 -0.53 6.02
CA LYS A 30 -8.92 -0.26 6.63
C LYS A 30 -9.73 0.74 5.80
N GLY A 31 -9.09 1.82 5.33
CA GLY A 31 -9.73 2.82 4.48
C GLY A 31 -10.25 2.26 3.14
N ILE A 32 -9.48 1.37 2.52
CA ILE A 32 -9.88 0.67 1.28
C ILE A 32 -11.07 -0.24 1.52
N ILE A 33 -11.02 -1.09 2.56
CA ILE A 33 -12.12 -2.02 2.87
C ILE A 33 -13.41 -1.23 3.14
N GLN A 34 -13.33 -0.13 3.88
CA GLN A 34 -14.50 0.71 4.16
C GLN A 34 -15.04 1.36 2.88
N SER A 35 -14.16 1.84 2.01
CA SER A 35 -14.55 2.46 0.74
C SER A 35 -15.19 1.44 -0.20
N LEU A 36 -14.65 0.22 -0.30
CA LEU A 36 -15.23 -0.85 -1.12
C LEU A 36 -16.62 -1.28 -0.64
N LYS A 37 -16.92 -1.18 0.66
CA LYS A 37 -18.23 -1.53 1.20
C LYS A 37 -19.27 -0.42 1.01
N ASN A 38 -18.86 0.85 1.14
CA ASN A 38 -19.81 1.96 1.25
C ASN A 38 -19.82 2.90 0.03
N ASN A 39 -18.76 2.91 -0.77
CA ASN A 39 -18.57 3.80 -1.91
C ASN A 39 -17.69 3.13 -3.00
N PRO A 40 -18.11 1.98 -3.56
CA PRO A 40 -17.28 1.13 -4.42
C PRO A 40 -16.94 1.76 -5.79
N ASP A 41 -17.69 2.77 -6.23
CA ASP A 41 -17.47 3.56 -7.45
C ASP A 41 -16.43 4.68 -7.26
N SER A 42 -15.92 4.86 -6.04
CA SER A 42 -14.85 5.80 -5.74
C SER A 42 -13.62 5.54 -6.60
N ARG A 43 -13.16 6.59 -7.28
CA ARG A 43 -11.90 6.59 -8.06
C ARG A 43 -10.66 6.83 -7.20
N ARG A 44 -10.81 6.86 -5.87
CA ARG A 44 -9.74 7.19 -4.89
C ARG A 44 -9.33 6.02 -4.02
N ILE A 45 -9.76 4.80 -4.35
CA ILE A 45 -9.42 3.59 -3.58
C ILE A 45 -8.00 3.16 -3.99
N ILE A 46 -7.00 3.69 -3.29
CA ILE A 46 -5.58 3.49 -3.60
C ILE A 46 -4.83 3.00 -2.35
N LEU A 47 -3.94 2.03 -2.54
CA LEU A 47 -2.94 1.59 -1.58
C LEU A 47 -1.57 2.02 -2.07
N SER A 48 -0.83 2.83 -1.31
CA SER A 48 0.54 3.24 -1.65
C SER A 48 1.54 2.66 -0.65
N ALA A 49 2.64 2.10 -1.16
CA ALA A 49 3.80 1.72 -0.35
C ALA A 49 4.89 2.80 -0.36
N ARG A 50 4.78 3.81 -1.22
CA ARG A 50 5.87 4.72 -1.55
C ARG A 50 5.76 6.01 -0.71
N ASN A 51 6.48 6.06 0.41
CA ASN A 51 6.61 7.27 1.24
C ASN A 51 8.04 7.87 1.11
N PRO A 52 8.24 8.97 0.35
CA PRO A 52 9.56 9.57 0.15
C PRO A 52 10.28 9.98 1.44
N ILE A 53 9.54 10.35 2.48
CA ILE A 53 10.10 10.75 3.78
C ILE A 53 10.84 9.58 4.44
N ASP A 54 10.38 8.35 4.19
CA ASP A 54 10.88 7.15 4.85
C ASP A 54 11.91 6.36 4.03
N PHE A 55 12.23 6.77 2.80
CA PHE A 55 13.10 5.99 1.91
C PHE A 55 14.46 5.65 2.52
N LYS A 56 15.08 6.60 3.24
CA LYS A 56 16.38 6.39 3.88
C LYS A 56 16.33 5.41 5.06
N GLN A 57 15.13 5.13 5.59
CA GLN A 57 14.91 4.20 6.69
C GLN A 57 14.47 2.80 6.21
N MET A 58 14.22 2.64 4.91
CA MET A 58 13.86 1.35 4.32
C MET A 58 15.14 0.61 3.91
N SER A 59 15.15 -0.72 4.08
CA SER A 59 16.24 -1.56 3.56
C SER A 59 16.38 -1.42 2.04
N LEU A 60 15.24 -1.31 1.33
CA LEU A 60 15.16 -0.98 -0.08
C LEU A 60 13.82 -0.28 -0.35
N PRO A 61 13.78 0.76 -1.21
CA PRO A 61 12.52 1.35 -1.63
C PRO A 61 11.63 0.32 -2.36
N PRO A 62 10.30 0.34 -2.16
CA PRO A 62 9.40 -0.67 -2.72
C PRO A 62 9.35 -0.64 -4.25
N CYS A 63 9.39 -1.82 -4.90
CA CYS A 63 9.20 -1.96 -6.35
C CYS A 63 7.72 -1.81 -6.75
N HIS A 64 6.80 -2.46 -6.03
CA HIS A 64 5.36 -2.23 -6.13
C HIS A 64 4.99 -0.90 -5.45
N VAL A 65 4.73 0.13 -6.25
CA VAL A 65 4.60 1.51 -5.77
C VAL A 65 3.21 1.74 -5.20
N MET A 66 2.18 1.40 -5.97
CA MET A 66 0.78 1.62 -5.61
C MET A 66 -0.12 0.59 -6.28
N SER A 67 -1.28 0.34 -5.67
CA SER A 67 -2.38 -0.41 -6.26
C SER A 67 -3.67 0.39 -6.18
N GLN A 68 -4.39 0.49 -7.29
CA GLN A 68 -5.72 1.09 -7.35
C GLN A 68 -6.77 0.00 -7.49
N PHE A 69 -7.87 0.17 -6.77
CA PHE A 69 -9.01 -0.75 -6.78
C PHE A 69 -10.21 -0.07 -7.43
N PHE A 70 -11.00 -0.87 -8.15
CA PHE A 70 -12.20 -0.44 -8.84
C PHE A 70 -13.21 -1.59 -8.89
N VAL A 71 -14.50 -1.28 -8.82
CA VAL A 71 -15.57 -2.28 -8.91
C VAL A 71 -16.38 -2.05 -10.19
N ALA A 72 -16.47 -3.07 -11.04
CA ALA A 72 -17.33 -3.06 -12.22
C ALA A 72 -18.15 -4.35 -12.30
N ASN A 73 -19.45 -4.23 -12.57
CA ASN A 73 -20.36 -5.36 -12.70
C ASN A 73 -20.29 -6.34 -11.51
N GLY A 74 -20.20 -5.79 -10.30
CA GLY A 74 -20.07 -6.58 -9.06
C GLY A 74 -18.72 -7.28 -8.87
N LYS A 75 -17.73 -7.05 -9.75
CA LYS A 75 -16.39 -7.65 -9.67
C LYS A 75 -15.35 -6.63 -9.23
N LEU A 76 -14.48 -7.04 -8.32
CA LEU A 76 -13.33 -6.26 -7.89
C LEU A 76 -12.18 -6.39 -8.89
N ILE A 77 -11.67 -5.26 -9.36
CA ILE A 77 -10.52 -5.14 -10.24
C ILE A 77 -9.42 -4.40 -9.47
N ARG A 78 -8.18 -4.88 -9.61
CA ARG A 78 -6.99 -4.25 -9.04
C ARG A 78 -5.95 -4.01 -10.13
N MET A 79 -5.42 -2.80 -10.19
CA MET A 79 -4.27 -2.46 -11.03
C MET A 79 -3.10 -2.05 -10.14
N THR A 80 -1.92 -2.58 -10.41
CA THR A 80 -0.69 -2.31 -9.64
C THR A 80 0.33 -1.65 -10.53
N TYR A 81 0.93 -0.56 -10.05
CA TYR A 81 2.06 0.09 -10.72
C TYR A 81 3.37 -0.37 -10.06
N GLN A 82 4.25 -0.95 -10.87
CA GLN A 82 5.55 -1.44 -10.46
C GLN A 82 6.65 -0.62 -11.15
N ARG A 83 7.52 0.03 -10.36
CA ARG A 83 8.58 0.92 -10.88
C ARG A 83 9.79 0.19 -11.46
N SER A 84 9.93 -1.09 -11.14
CA SER A 84 11.10 -1.90 -11.49
C SER A 84 10.67 -3.37 -11.49
N CYS A 85 10.84 -3.99 -12.66
CA CYS A 85 10.27 -5.28 -13.01
C CYS A 85 11.41 -6.19 -13.48
N ASP A 86 11.77 -7.16 -12.64
CA ASP A 86 12.59 -8.29 -13.09
C ASP A 86 11.68 -9.30 -13.77
N PHE A 87 11.78 -9.42 -15.09
CA PHE A 87 10.94 -10.30 -15.88
C PHE A 87 11.25 -11.78 -15.70
N GLY A 88 12.51 -12.14 -15.38
CA GLY A 88 12.93 -13.53 -15.30
C GLY A 88 12.48 -14.20 -14.00
N LEU A 89 12.58 -13.46 -12.88
CA LEU A 89 12.26 -14.00 -11.56
C LEU A 89 11.16 -13.25 -10.85
N GLY A 90 11.15 -11.92 -10.89
CA GLY A 90 10.26 -11.11 -10.05
C GLY A 90 8.80 -11.10 -10.48
N ILE A 91 8.53 -10.84 -11.77
CA ILE A 91 7.18 -10.64 -12.31
C ILE A 91 6.23 -11.85 -12.17
N PRO A 92 6.70 -13.11 -12.27
CA PRO A 92 5.83 -14.27 -12.03
C PRO A 92 5.27 -14.38 -10.60
N PHE A 93 5.85 -13.69 -9.62
CA PHE A 93 5.41 -13.68 -8.21
C PHE A 93 4.65 -12.39 -7.85
#